data_AF-A0A438MNE9-F1
#
_entry.id   AF-A0A438MNE9-F1
#
_cell.length_a   1.000
_cell.length_b   1.000
_cell.length_c   1.000
_cell.angle_alpha   90.00
_cell.angle_beta   90.00
_cell.angle_gamma   90.00
#
_symmetry.space_group_name_H-M   'P 1'
#
loop_
_entity.id
_entity.type
_entity.pdbx_description
1 polymer ?
#
loop_
_entity_poly.entity_id
_entity_poly.type
_entity_poly.pdbx_seq_one_letter_code
_entity_poly.pdbx_strand_id
1 'polypeptide(L)'
;MGAEPQTQVSEADLKAAVIAIEDAATRLRTIQRNLDTAGVELKHNWVGQSEYAFDAVHRKWHERMDKVLESLQRLAQAITTSNTNYTEFNRERTEAMNQIAAMISGQFNSRI
;
A
#
# COMPACT_ATOMS: atom_id res chain seq x y z
N MET A 1 -26.35 6.42 23.13
CA MET A 1 -25.04 6.57 22.46
C MET A 1 -25.14 5.84 21.14
N GLY A 2 -25.33 6.57 20.04
CA GLY A 2 -25.40 5.96 18.70
C GLY A 2 -24.01 5.46 18.33
N ALA A 3 -23.93 4.20 17.90
CA ALA A 3 -22.71 3.69 17.28
C ALA A 3 -22.36 4.64 16.12
N GLU A 4 -21.17 5.24 16.17
CA GLU A 4 -20.63 5.93 15.01
C GLU A 4 -20.71 4.95 13.83
N PRO A 5 -21.23 5.36 12.67
CA PRO A 5 -21.18 4.52 11.49
C PRO A 5 -19.69 4.29 11.21
N GLN A 6 -19.18 3.12 11.58
CA GLN A 6 -17.86 2.67 11.14
C GLN A 6 -17.87 2.83 9.63
N THR A 7 -17.12 3.80 9.14
CA THR A 7 -17.03 4.10 7.73
C THR A 7 -16.36 2.88 7.11
N GLN A 8 -17.15 1.95 6.60
CA GLN A 8 -16.65 0.74 5.97
C GLN A 8 -15.95 1.16 4.69
N VAL A 9 -14.62 1.19 4.71
CA VAL A 9 -13.82 1.37 3.51
C VAL A 9 -14.00 0.12 2.66
N SER A 10 -14.37 0.28 1.39
CA SER A 10 -14.62 -0.87 0.52
C SER A 10 -13.30 -1.55 0.15
N GLU A 11 -13.34 -2.87 -0.05
CA GLU A 11 -12.19 -3.64 -0.57
C GLU A 11 -11.66 -3.06 -1.90
N ALA A 12 -12.57 -2.53 -2.73
CA ALA A 12 -12.21 -1.89 -3.99
C ALA A 12 -11.39 -0.61 -3.77
N ASP A 13 -11.77 0.22 -2.80
CA ASP A 13 -11.05 1.45 -2.46
C ASP A 13 -9.66 1.14 -1.89
N LEU A 14 -9.54 0.11 -1.04
CA LEU A 14 -8.25 -0.34 -0.51
C LEU A 14 -7.33 -0.85 -1.62
N LYS A 15 -7.84 -1.63 -2.58
CA LYS A 15 -7.08 -2.08 -3.75
C LYS A 15 -6.63 -0.90 -4.61
N ALA A 16 -7.52 0.05 -4.87
CA ALA A 16 -7.19 1.26 -5.64
C ALA A 16 -6.09 2.08 -4.96
N ALA A 17 -6.13 2.20 -3.63
CA ALA A 17 -5.10 2.88 -2.85
C ALA A 17 -3.73 2.18 -2.96
N VAL A 18 -3.69 0.83 -2.87
CA VAL A 18 -2.44 0.06 -3.05
C VAL A 18 -1.86 0.30 -4.44
N ILE A 19 -2.67 0.22 -5.49
CA ILE A 19 -2.23 0.47 -6.88
C ILE A 19 -1.64 1.88 -7.02
N ALA A 20 -2.29 2.89 -6.44
CA ALA A 20 -1.80 4.27 -6.48
C ALA A 20 -0.45 4.42 -5.75
N ILE A 21 -0.27 3.74 -4.62
CA ILE A 21 1.00 3.72 -3.87
C ILE A 21 2.11 3.05 -4.69
N GLU A 22 1.82 1.93 -5.35
CA GLU A 22 2.77 1.21 -6.20
C GLU A 22 3.19 2.03 -7.44
N ASP A 23 2.24 2.73 -8.08
CA ASP A 23 2.54 3.64 -9.19
C ASP A 23 3.43 4.81 -8.72
N ALA A 24 3.09 5.43 -7.57
CA ALA A 24 3.91 6.48 -6.99
C ALA A 24 5.34 6.00 -6.70
N ALA A 25 5.49 4.81 -6.11
CA ALA A 25 6.80 4.21 -5.86
C ALA A 25 7.59 3.94 -7.15
N THR A 26 6.92 3.50 -8.20
CA THR A 26 7.52 3.29 -9.53
C THR A 26 8.02 4.58 -10.14
N ARG A 27 7.21 5.65 -10.10
CA ARG A 27 7.59 6.98 -10.58
C ARG A 27 8.79 7.55 -9.82
N LEU A 28 8.80 7.40 -8.49
CA LEU A 28 9.91 7.85 -7.66
C LEU A 28 11.21 7.13 -7.99
N ARG A 29 11.17 5.80 -8.23
CA ARG A 29 12.34 5.04 -8.70
C ARG A 29 12.84 5.51 -10.06
N THR A 30 11.93 5.83 -10.98
CA THR A 30 12.31 6.39 -12.28
C THR A 30 13.00 7.75 -12.13
N ILE A 31 12.48 8.63 -11.26
CA ILE A 31 13.13 9.93 -10.97
C ILE A 31 14.53 9.72 -10.39
N GLN A 32 14.69 8.78 -9.45
CA GLN A 32 16.00 8.44 -8.86
C GLN A 32 17.00 7.99 -9.94
N ARG A 33 16.60 7.07 -10.83
CA ARG A 33 17.45 6.61 -11.96
C ARG A 33 17.79 7.72 -12.96
N ASN A 34 16.85 8.62 -13.23
CA ASN A 34 17.09 9.74 -14.13
C ASN A 34 18.11 10.71 -13.51
N LEU A 35 18.02 10.96 -12.20
CA LEU A 35 19.01 11.77 -11.49
C LEU A 35 20.38 11.09 -11.45
N ASP A 36 20.44 9.77 -11.27
CA ASP A 36 21.68 8.99 -11.32
C ASP A 36 22.38 9.16 -12.67
N THR A 37 21.61 8.96 -13.76
CA THR A 37 22.12 9.11 -15.14
C THR A 37 22.61 10.53 -15.39
N ALA A 38 21.79 11.53 -15.04
CA ALA A 38 22.16 12.93 -15.20
C ALA A 38 23.41 13.30 -14.37
N GLY A 39 23.55 12.74 -13.17
CA GLY A 39 24.72 12.94 -12.32
C GLY A 39 26.00 12.38 -12.93
N VAL A 40 25.94 11.21 -13.56
CA VAL A 40 27.08 10.62 -14.28
C VAL A 40 27.48 11.48 -15.48
N GLU A 41 26.51 11.97 -16.26
CA GLU A 41 26.76 12.86 -17.39
C GLU A 41 27.35 14.22 -16.95
N LEU A 42 26.84 14.79 -15.86
CA LEU A 42 27.33 16.06 -15.31
C LEU A 42 28.73 15.92 -14.70
N LYS A 43 29.06 14.80 -14.05
CA LYS A 43 30.40 14.52 -13.52
C LYS A 43 31.47 14.63 -14.59
N HIS A 44 31.18 14.22 -15.82
CA HIS A 44 32.14 14.32 -16.93
C HIS A 44 32.54 15.76 -17.27
N ASN A 45 31.69 16.73 -16.93
CA ASN A 45 31.88 18.15 -17.23
C ASN A 45 32.26 18.99 -16.01
N TRP A 46 32.39 18.39 -14.82
CA TRP A 46 32.75 19.14 -13.62
C TRP A 46 34.24 19.37 -13.48
N VAL A 47 34.58 20.60 -13.10
CA VAL A 47 35.92 21.05 -12.77
C VAL A 47 35.93 21.57 -11.34
N GLY A 48 36.83 21.07 -10.49
CA GLY A 48 37.01 21.56 -9.12
C GLY A 48 35.97 21.05 -8.11
N GLN A 49 35.55 21.90 -7.15
CA GLN A 49 34.70 21.49 -6.00
C GLN A 49 33.22 21.20 -6.33
N SER A 50 32.79 21.44 -7.56
CA SER A 50 31.40 21.20 -8.00
C SER A 50 30.99 19.73 -7.89
N GLU A 51 31.94 18.81 -8.09
CA GLU A 51 31.71 17.37 -7.92
C GLU A 51 31.38 17.00 -6.46
N TYR A 52 32.14 17.54 -5.51
CA TYR A 52 31.94 17.24 -4.10
C TYR A 52 30.58 17.73 -3.58
N ALA A 53 30.17 18.92 -4.00
CA ALA A 53 28.87 19.49 -3.62
C ALA A 53 27.71 18.67 -4.19
N PHE A 54 27.81 18.25 -5.45
CA PHE A 54 26.79 17.39 -6.04
C PHE A 54 26.76 16.02 -5.39
N ASP A 55 27.89 15.36 -5.16
CA ASP A 55 27.94 14.04 -4.53
C ASP A 55 27.28 14.05 -3.14
N ALA A 56 27.47 15.11 -2.37
CA ALA A 56 26.83 15.28 -1.07
C ALA A 56 25.30 15.42 -1.18
N VAL A 57 24.81 16.22 -2.14
CA VAL A 57 23.37 16.38 -2.39
C VAL A 57 22.76 15.09 -2.94
N HIS A 58 23.44 14.45 -3.88
CA HIS A 58 23.03 13.21 -4.52
C HIS A 58 22.88 12.08 -3.49
N ARG A 59 23.86 11.93 -2.58
CA ARG A 59 23.79 10.96 -1.49
C ARG A 59 22.59 11.22 -0.56
N LYS A 60 22.40 12.47 -0.13
CA LYS A 60 21.26 12.83 0.73
C LYS A 60 19.91 12.62 0.03
N TRP A 61 19.86 12.83 -1.28
CA TRP A 61 18.67 12.55 -2.08
C TRP A 61 18.34 11.05 -2.05
N HIS A 62 19.31 10.19 -2.34
CA HIS A 62 19.16 8.73 -2.26
C HIS A 62 18.67 8.27 -0.89
N GLU A 63 19.36 8.68 0.18
CA GLU A 63 18.98 8.31 1.56
C GLU A 63 17.54 8.70 1.91
N ARG A 64 17.04 9.82 1.39
CA ARG A 64 15.67 10.28 1.63
C ARG A 64 14.67 9.53 0.77
N MET A 65 14.98 9.30 -0.50
CA MET A 65 14.12 8.58 -1.43
C MET A 65 13.91 7.14 -1.01
N ASP A 66 14.97 6.47 -0.55
CA ASP A 66 14.89 5.11 -0.05
C ASP A 66 13.92 5.00 1.15
N LYS A 67 13.99 5.96 2.09
CA LYS A 67 13.04 6.02 3.23
C LYS A 67 11.59 6.26 2.79
N VAL A 68 11.37 7.09 1.77
CA VAL A 68 10.04 7.33 1.21
C VAL A 68 9.51 6.05 0.56
N LEU A 69 10.32 5.39 -0.27
CA LEU A 69 9.95 4.13 -0.92
C LEU A 69 9.64 3.03 0.10
N GLU A 70 10.45 2.94 1.15
CA GLU A 70 10.23 2.00 2.25
C GLU A 70 8.91 2.29 2.99
N SER A 71 8.61 3.57 3.24
CA SER A 71 7.36 3.98 3.88
C SER A 71 6.13 3.66 3.03
N LEU A 72 6.22 3.90 1.71
CA LEU A 72 5.17 3.54 0.74
C LEU A 72 4.95 2.03 0.71
N GLN A 73 6.02 1.23 0.73
CA GLN A 73 5.92 -0.22 0.74
C GLN A 73 5.29 -0.74 2.04
N ARG A 74 5.68 -0.21 3.20
CA ARG A 74 5.07 -0.54 4.50
C ARG A 74 3.58 -0.19 4.52
N LEU A 75 3.20 0.96 3.95
CA LEU A 75 1.81 1.39 3.85
C LEU A 75 0.99 0.45 2.95
N ALA A 76 1.49 0.10 1.77
CA ALA A 76 0.84 -0.84 0.87
C ALA A 76 0.65 -2.22 1.53
N GLN A 77 1.65 -2.69 2.27
CA GLN A 77 1.58 -3.95 3.00
C GLN A 77 0.56 -3.90 4.14
N ALA A 78 0.53 -2.81 4.91
CA ALA A 78 -0.47 -2.62 5.97
C ALA A 78 -1.90 -2.59 5.43
N ILE A 79 -2.13 -1.92 4.29
CA ILE A 79 -3.43 -1.89 3.62
C ILE A 79 -3.82 -3.28 3.13
N THR A 80 -2.89 -4.02 2.53
CA THR A 80 -3.13 -5.38 2.04
C THR A 80 -3.50 -6.32 3.19
N THR A 81 -2.74 -6.31 4.29
CA THR A 81 -3.06 -7.10 5.50
C THR A 81 -4.42 -6.73 6.07
N SER A 82 -4.73 -5.44 6.18
CA SER A 82 -6.05 -5.00 6.65
C SER A 82 -7.17 -5.48 5.73
N ASN A 83 -6.95 -5.51 4.43
CA ASN A 83 -7.93 -5.98 3.44
C ASN A 83 -8.15 -7.50 3.54
N THR A 84 -7.09 -8.29 3.71
CA THR A 84 -7.20 -9.75 3.95
C THR A 84 -8.04 -10.04 5.19
N ASN A 85 -7.77 -9.37 6.30
CA ASN A 85 -8.54 -9.52 7.53
C ASN A 85 -10.03 -9.17 7.31
N TYR A 86 -10.33 -8.18 6.47
CA TYR A 86 -11.70 -7.79 6.14
C TYR A 86 -12.43 -8.89 5.33
N THR A 87 -11.75 -9.47 4.34
CA THR A 87 -12.30 -10.59 3.56
C THR A 87 -12.54 -11.83 4.41
N GLU A 88 -11.63 -12.15 5.33
CA GLU A 88 -11.78 -13.26 6.28
C GLU A 88 -12.95 -13.03 7.24
N PHE A 89 -13.03 -11.85 7.83
CA PHE A 89 -14.12 -11.46 8.72
C PHE A 89 -15.50 -11.57 8.04
N ASN A 90 -15.61 -11.08 6.80
CA ASN A 90 -16.87 -11.20 6.05
C ASN A 90 -17.21 -12.65 5.70
N ARG A 91 -16.21 -13.47 5.35
CA ARG A 91 -16.41 -14.90 5.06
C ARG A 91 -16.97 -15.63 6.28
N GLU A 92 -16.36 -15.45 7.45
CA GLU A 92 -16.83 -16.06 8.71
C GLU A 92 -18.26 -15.62 9.05
N ARG A 93 -18.59 -14.35 8.83
CA ARG A 93 -19.95 -13.83 9.03
C ARG A 93 -20.96 -14.51 8.10
N THR A 94 -20.63 -14.64 6.81
CA THR A 94 -21.50 -15.31 5.84
C THR A 94 -21.66 -16.79 6.16
N GLU A 95 -20.59 -17.47 6.57
CA GLU A 95 -20.64 -18.88 6.99
C GLU A 95 -21.52 -19.06 8.23
N ALA A 96 -21.38 -18.19 9.24
CA ALA A 96 -22.24 -18.20 10.42
C ALA A 96 -23.71 -17.93 10.08
N MET A 97 -23.99 -16.97 9.19
CA MET A 97 -25.36 -16.72 8.72
C MET A 97 -25.94 -17.90 7.94
N ASN A 98 -25.15 -18.55 7.09
CA ASN A 98 -25.58 -19.74 6.35
C ASN A 98 -25.86 -20.92 7.30
N GLN A 99 -25.04 -21.10 8.34
CA GLN A 99 -25.31 -22.10 9.39
C GLN A 99 -26.61 -21.80 10.15
N ILE A 100 -26.87 -20.54 10.50
CA ILE A 100 -28.12 -20.12 11.15
C ILE A 100 -29.32 -20.37 10.24
N ALA A 101 -29.22 -20.01 8.96
CA ALA A 101 -30.28 -20.28 7.98
C ALA A 101 -30.57 -21.78 7.82
N ALA A 102 -29.53 -22.63 7.83
CA ALA A 102 -29.65 -24.08 7.80
C ALA A 102 -30.29 -24.65 9.08
N MET A 103 -29.96 -24.11 10.25
CA MET A 103 -30.59 -24.51 11.52
C MET A 103 -32.07 -24.12 11.60
N ILE A 104 -32.42 -22.91 11.15
CA ILE A 104 -33.80 -22.41 11.13
C ILE A 104 -34.65 -23.23 10.15
N SER A 105 -34.14 -23.50 8.94
CA SER A 105 -34.84 -24.32 7.94
C SER A 105 -34.93 -25.80 8.35
N GLY A 106 -33.89 -26.34 8.99
CA GLY A 106 -33.88 -27.70 9.54
C GLY A 106 -34.84 -27.90 10.72
N GLN A 107 -35.00 -26.89 11.59
CA GLN A 107 -35.97 -26.94 12.69
C GLN A 107 -37.42 -26.89 12.21
N PHE A 108 -37.71 -26.23 11.08
CA PHE A 108 -39.06 -26.16 10.51
C PHE A 108 -39.47 -27.46 9.81
N ASN A 109 -38.55 -28.18 9.18
CA ASN A 109 -38.85 -29.43 8.45
C ASN A 109 -39.00 -30.68 9.35
N SER A 110 -38.63 -30.62 10.62
CA SER A 110 -38.71 -31.77 11.55
C SER A 110 -40.02 -31.86 12.34
N ARG A 111 -41.01 -30.99 12.07
CA ARG A 111 -42.27 -30.88 12.83
C ARG A 111 -43.55 -31.10 11.98
N ILE A 112 -43.43 -31.67 10.79
CA ILE A 112 -44.57 -32.06 9.94
C ILE A 112 -44.55 -33.58 9.73
#